data_AF-A0A7V9ZJ44-F1
#
_entry.id   AF-A0A7V9ZJ44-F1
#
_cell.length_a   1.000
_cell.length_b   1.000
_cell.length_c   1.000
_cell.angle_alpha   90.00
_cell.angle_beta   90.00
_cell.angle_gamma   90.00
#
_symmetry.space_group_name_H-M   'P 1'
#
loop_
_entity.id
_entity.type
_entity.pdbx_description
1 polymer ?
#
loop_
_entity_poly.entity_id
_entity_poly.type
_entity_poly.pdbx_seq_one_letter_code
_entity_poly.pdbx_strand_id
1 'polypeptide(L)' 'MEDGPEQEALFYIEGPDEDGCVWICSAQAGQWCHNMGPADKVAGVLSQWLATLDDGESSFSGTQDE' A
#
# COMPACT_ATOMS: atom_id res chain seq x y z
N MET A 1 20.77 11.67 16.10
CA MET A 1 19.78 11.07 15.19
C MET A 1 18.71 12.13 15.03
N GLU A 2 18.67 12.78 13.87
CA GLU A 2 17.52 13.61 13.51
C GLU A 2 16.44 12.64 13.06
N ASP A 3 15.41 12.46 13.88
CA ASP A 3 14.18 11.78 13.49
C ASP A 3 13.60 12.56 12.31
N GLY A 4 13.52 11.92 11.13
CA GLY A 4 12.84 12.49 9.98
C GLY A 4 11.37 12.78 10.32
N PRO A 5 10.67 13.64 9.56
CA PRO A 5 9.26 13.91 9.84
C PRO A 5 8.46 12.61 9.82
N GLU A 6 7.81 12.27 10.93
CA GLU A 6 6.90 11.12 11.03
C GLU A 6 5.80 11.30 9.97
N GLN A 7 5.87 10.53 8.89
CA GLN A 7 4.88 10.61 7.83
C GLN A 7 3.60 9.93 8.34
N GLU A 8 2.63 10.72 8.78
CA GLU A 8 1.32 10.21 9.19
C GLU A 8 0.68 9.46 8.02
N ALA A 9 0.27 8.21 8.25
CA ALA A 9 -0.38 7.40 7.23
C ALA A 9 -1.69 8.08 6.77
N LEU A 10 -1.84 8.30 5.47
CA LEU A 10 -3.03 8.96 4.91
C LEU A 10 -4.29 8.08 4.94
N PHE A 11 -4.07 6.76 4.94
CA PHE A 11 -5.11 5.75 4.97
C PHE A 11 -4.64 4.52 5.75
N TYR A 12 -5.58 3.68 6.13
CA TYR A 12 -5.34 2.36 6.72
C TYR A 12 -6.22 1.31 6.04
N ILE A 13 -5.80 0.05 6.14
CA ILE A 13 -6.54 -1.09 5.61
C ILE A 13 -7.20 -1.82 6.78
N GLU A 14 -8.50 -2.07 6.68
CA GLU A 14 -9.28 -2.90 7.61
C GLU A 14 -9.71 -4.18 6.91
N GLY A 15 -9.72 -5.31 7.64
CA GLY A 15 -10.39 -6.50 7.17
C GLY A 15 -9.95 -7.81 7.84
N PRO A 16 -10.57 -8.93 7.43
CA PRO A 16 -11.85 -8.98 6.73
C PRO A 16 -13.05 -8.75 7.67
N ASP A 17 -14.13 -8.16 7.15
CA ASP A 17 -15.41 -8.05 7.86
C ASP A 17 -16.19 -9.39 7.89
N GLU A 18 -17.43 -9.37 8.42
CA GLU A 18 -18.28 -10.57 8.50
C GLU A 18 -18.60 -11.19 7.13
N ASP A 19 -18.56 -10.40 6.06
CA ASP A 19 -18.78 -10.83 4.67
C ASP A 19 -17.46 -11.22 3.96
N GLY A 20 -16.33 -11.17 4.67
CA GLY A 20 -15.01 -11.51 4.12
C GLY A 20 -14.37 -10.40 3.28
N CYS A 21 -14.89 -9.17 3.33
CA CYS A 21 -14.41 -8.04 2.53
C CYS A 21 -13.34 -7.22 3.25
N VAL A 22 -12.41 -6.68 2.46
CA VAL A 22 -11.35 -5.77 2.93
C VAL A 22 -11.71 -4.34 2.54
N TRP A 23 -11.37 -3.39 3.41
CA TRP A 23 -11.68 -1.98 3.27
C TRP A 23 -10.41 -1.13 3.34
N ILE A 24 -10.40 -0.02 2.62
CA ILE A 24 -9.40 1.05 2.76
C ILE A 24 -10.11 2.31 3.25
N CYS A 25 -9.63 2.86 4.36
CA CYS A 25 -10.28 3.96 5.06
C CYS A 25 -9.32 5.12 5.30
N SER A 26 -9.85 6.34 5.32
CA SER A 26 -9.08 7.55 5.62
C SER A 26 -8.63 7.58 7.07
N ALA A 27 -7.36 7.93 7.33
CA ALA A 27 -6.86 8.10 8.69
C ALA A 27 -7.31 9.42 9.36
N GLN A 28 -7.84 10.38 8.59
CA GLN A 28 -8.24 11.71 9.07
C GLN A 28 -9.75 11.86 9.29
N ALA A 29 -10.12 12.92 10.01
CA ALA A 29 -11.50 13.28 10.30
C ALA A 29 -12.26 13.72 9.02
N GLY A 30 -12.95 12.75 8.42
CA GLY A 30 -13.73 12.91 7.19
C GLY A 30 -14.08 11.56 6.58
N GLN A 31 -14.29 10.56 7.46
CA GLN A 31 -14.26 9.11 7.23
C GLN A 31 -14.86 8.69 5.89
N TRP A 32 -13.98 8.51 4.90
CA TRP A 32 -14.32 7.73 3.73
C TRP A 32 -13.72 6.34 3.91
N CYS A 33 -14.49 5.33 3.50
CA CYS A 33 -14.06 3.95 3.43
C CYS A 33 -14.50 3.39 2.08
N HIS A 34 -13.62 2.63 1.44
CA HIS A 34 -13.88 2.00 0.15
C HIS A 34 -13.71 0.49 0.27
N ASN A 35 -14.72 -0.25 -0.20
CA ASN A 35 -14.68 -1.71 -0.23
C ASN A 35 -13.75 -2.16 -1.36
N MET A 36 -12.68 -2.88 -1.02
CA MET A 36 -11.72 -3.43 -1.98
C MET A 36 -12.12 -4.80 -2.53
N GLY A 37 -13.14 -5.42 -1.93
CA GLY A 37 -13.67 -6.73 -2.28
C GLY A 37 -13.22 -7.85 -1.34
N PRO A 38 -13.50 -9.11 -1.72
CA PRO A 38 -13.14 -10.29 -0.94
C PRO A 38 -11.64 -10.43 -0.69
N ALA A 39 -11.27 -10.82 0.52
CA ALA A 39 -9.87 -10.92 0.95
C ALA A 39 -9.00 -11.83 0.08
N ASP A 40 -9.55 -12.94 -0.44
CA ASP A 40 -8.85 -13.89 -1.31
C ASP A 40 -8.43 -13.25 -2.65
N LYS A 41 -9.25 -12.35 -3.19
CA LYS A 41 -8.94 -11.61 -4.41
C LYS A 41 -8.01 -10.44 -4.16
N VAL A 42 -8.25 -9.68 -3.08
CA VAL A 42 -7.43 -8.52 -2.70
C VAL A 42 -5.99 -8.93 -2.42
N ALA A 43 -5.77 -10.00 -1.65
CA ALA A 43 -4.43 -10.48 -1.33
C ALA A 43 -3.63 -10.82 -2.60
N GLY A 44 -4.24 -11.54 -3.56
CA GLY A 44 -3.57 -11.90 -4.81
C GLY A 44 -3.16 -10.68 -5.63
N VAL A 45 -4.05 -9.70 -5.80
CA VAL A 45 -3.75 -8.47 -6.55
C VAL A 45 -2.70 -7.61 -5.84
N LEU A 46 -2.82 -7.45 -4.52
CA LEU A 46 -1.87 -6.65 -3.75
C LEU A 46 -0.47 -7.26 -3.74
N SER A 47 -0.36 -8.58 -3.57
CA SER A 47 0.93 -9.29 -3.64
C SER A 47 1.59 -9.16 -5.01
N GLN A 48 0.82 -9.24 -6.09
CA GLN A 48 1.36 -9.02 -7.45
C GLN A 48 1.86 -7.59 -7.62
N TRP A 49 1.09 -6.60 -7.18
CA TRP A 49 1.51 -5.21 -7.24
C TRP A 49 2.77 -4.94 -6.42
N LEU A 50 2.85 -5.45 -5.18
CA LEU A 50 4.04 -5.34 -4.34
C LEU A 50 5.27 -5.99 -4.98
N ALA A 51 5.10 -7.15 -5.64
CA ALA A 51 6.19 -7.80 -6.37
C ALA A 51 6.74 -6.92 -7.51
N THR A 52 5.88 -6.15 -8.21
CA THR A 52 6.34 -5.23 -9.26
C THR A 52 7.14 -4.03 -8.74
N LEU A 53 7.00 -3.68 -7.46
CA LEU A 53 7.80 -2.62 -6.83
C LEU A 53 9.21 -3.12 -6.48
N ASP A 54 9.33 -4.39 -6.12
CA ASP A 54 10.61 -5.05 -5.78
C ASP A 54 11.52 -5.18 -7.03
N ASP A 55 10.94 -5.50 -8.18
CA ASP A 55 11.65 -5.56 -9.47
C ASP A 55 12.19 -4.19 -9.95
N GLY A 56 11.68 -3.07 -9.41
CA GLY A 56 12.10 -1.71 -9.76
C GLY A 56 13.48 -1.31 -9.18
N GLU A 57 14.01 -2.03 -8.20
CA GLU A 57 15.29 -1.69 -7.55
C GLU A 57 16.52 -2.28 -8.25
N SER A 58 16.35 -2.99 -9.38
CA SER A 58 17.45 -3.59 -10.14
C SER A 58 17.85 -2.87 -11.43
N SER A 59 17.53 -1.57 -11.60
CA SER A 59 17.99 -0.82 -12.78
C SER A 59 18.27 0.67 -12.50
N PHE A 60 19.18 0.94 -11.57
CA PHE A 60 20.03 2.14 -11.66
C PHE A 60 21.48 1.71 -11.84
N SER A 61 21.81 1.19 -13.03
CA SER A 61 23.20 1.16 -13.47
C SER A 61 23.56 2.59 -13.88
N GLY A 62 24.16 3.34 -12.95
CA GLY A 62 24.77 4.62 -13.26
C GLY A 62 25.69 4.47 -14.47
N THR A 63 25.34 5.14 -15.56
CA THR A 63 26.33 5.50 -16.57
C THR A 63 26.71 6.93 -16.25
N GLN A 64 27.84 7.05 -15.57
CA GLN A 64 28.56 8.30 -15.42
C GLN A 64 29.20 8.55 -16.79
N ASP A 65 28.49 9.29 -17.64
CA ASP A 65 29.08 9.81 -18.89
C ASP A 65 30.05 10.95 -18.52
N GLU A 66 31.24 10.84 -19.12
CA GLU A 66 32.48 11.59 -18.86
C GLU A 66 32.42 13.06 -19.31
#